data_AF-A0A1I4LFA4-F1
#
_entry.id   AF-A0A1I4LFA4-F1
#
_cell.length_a   1.000
_cell.length_b   1.000
_cell.length_c   1.000
_cell.angle_alpha   90.00
_cell.angle_beta   90.00
_cell.angle_gamma   90.00
#
_symmetry.space_group_name_H-M   'P 1'
#
loop_
_entity.id
_entity.type
_entity.pdbx_description
1 polymer ?
#
loop_
_entity_poly.entity_id
_entity_poly.type
_entity_poly.pdbx_seq_one_letter_code
_entity_poly.pdbx_strand_id
1 'polypeptide(L)'
;MIGELLQSLNLHKRLHFLSMPGLTSSAAISHGDVVYSYLGLLSQGKNDFDWIEESRGDVFFQQSLGLQGVPSSPTLRQRFNQLAQHPETLPLIWEENTRFLKQRSSSLTPTVVSTDTTQKADNLSLLPLDVDHSPFDNSGTKKE
;
A
#
# COMPACT_ATOMS: atom_id res chain seq x y z
N MET A 1 -9.38 -4.07 12.24
CA MET A 1 -8.76 -5.00 11.26
C MET A 1 -8.25 -4.21 10.06
N ILE A 2 -7.27 -4.73 9.32
CA ILE A 2 -6.71 -4.06 8.13
C ILE A 2 -7.78 -3.76 7.06
N GLY A 3 -8.80 -4.62 6.93
CA GLY A 3 -9.91 -4.43 6.01
C GLY A 3 -10.64 -3.09 6.16
N GLU A 4 -11.01 -2.73 7.39
CA GLU A 4 -11.61 -1.42 7.71
C GLU A 4 -10.71 -0.24 7.30
N LEU A 5 -9.40 -0.39 7.52
CA LEU A 5 -8.43 0.63 7.11
C LEU A 5 -8.42 0.80 5.59
N LEU A 6 -8.37 -0.31 4.87
CA LEU A 6 -8.36 -0.33 3.41
C LEU A 6 -9.67 0.19 2.83
N GLN A 7 -10.81 -0.09 3.45
CA GLN A 7 -12.11 0.45 3.06
C GLN A 7 -12.20 1.96 3.29
N SER A 8 -11.44 2.52 4.24
CA SER A 8 -11.34 3.97 4.43
C SER A 8 -10.51 4.70 3.35
N LEU A 9 -9.75 3.95 2.53
CA LEU A 9 -8.98 4.49 1.40
C LEU A 9 -9.86 4.55 0.13
N ASN A 10 -9.57 5.50 -0.77
CA ASN A 10 -10.16 5.47 -2.11
C ASN A 10 -9.32 4.65 -3.10
N LEU A 11 -8.25 4.00 -2.60
CA LEU A 11 -7.27 3.27 -3.41
C LEU A 11 -7.91 2.20 -4.30
N HIS A 12 -8.83 1.39 -3.78
CA HIS A 12 -9.53 0.35 -4.56
C HIS A 12 -10.21 0.92 -5.81
N LYS A 13 -11.01 1.98 -5.63
CA LYS A 13 -11.73 2.66 -6.72
C LYS A 13 -10.76 3.29 -7.71
N ARG A 14 -9.73 3.97 -7.21
CA ARG A 14 -8.76 4.66 -8.07
C ARG A 14 -7.94 3.69 -8.92
N LEU A 15 -7.53 2.57 -8.34
CA LEU A 15 -6.83 1.50 -9.07
C LEU A 15 -7.71 0.86 -10.14
N HIS A 16 -9.02 0.74 -9.90
CA HIS A 16 -9.96 0.22 -10.89
C HIS A 16 -10.02 1.08 -12.16
N PHE A 17 -9.84 2.41 -12.04
CA PHE A 17 -9.88 3.33 -13.19
C PHE A 17 -8.55 3.47 -13.94
N LEU A 18 -7.47 2.85 -13.47
CA LEU A 18 -6.23 2.79 -14.24
C LEU A 18 -6.44 1.90 -15.48
N SER A 19 -6.36 2.50 -16.66
CA SER A 19 -6.47 1.77 -17.93
C SER A 19 -5.15 1.09 -18.22
N MET A 20 -5.13 -0.24 -18.25
CA MET A 20 -3.92 -1.01 -18.51
C MET A 20 -3.93 -1.60 -19.92
N PRO A 21 -2.84 -1.45 -20.70
CA PRO A 21 -2.72 -2.08 -22.00
C PRO A 21 -2.90 -3.61 -21.89
N GLY A 22 -3.76 -4.18 -22.74
CA GLY A 22 -3.98 -5.62 -22.81
C GLY A 22 -4.92 -6.21 -21.77
N LEU A 23 -5.59 -5.38 -20.96
CA LEU A 23 -6.60 -5.85 -20.02
C LEU A 23 -7.88 -5.04 -20.15
N THR A 24 -8.98 -5.73 -20.46
CA THR A 24 -10.28 -5.08 -20.59
C THR A 24 -10.83 -4.72 -19.21
N SER A 25 -11.63 -3.65 -19.13
CA SER A 25 -12.38 -3.27 -17.92
C SER A 25 -13.40 -4.34 -17.47
N SER A 26 -13.48 -5.47 -18.17
CA SER A 26 -14.35 -6.63 -17.91
C SER A 26 -13.62 -7.81 -17.26
N ALA A 27 -12.37 -7.64 -16.80
CA ALA A 27 -11.68 -8.71 -16.09
C ALA A 27 -12.45 -9.09 -14.82
N ALA A 28 -12.59 -10.40 -14.59
CA ALA A 28 -13.36 -10.92 -13.45
C ALA A 28 -12.83 -10.46 -12.08
N ILE A 29 -11.57 -10.05 -12.01
CA ILE A 29 -10.92 -9.56 -10.79
C ILE A 29 -10.35 -8.17 -11.03
N SER A 30 -10.82 -7.21 -10.23
CA SER A 30 -10.41 -5.82 -10.32
C SER A 30 -8.95 -5.61 -9.88
N HIS A 31 -8.34 -4.51 -10.32
CA HIS A 31 -7.03 -4.10 -9.80
C HIS A 31 -7.04 -3.84 -8.29
N GLY A 32 -8.14 -3.27 -7.80
CA GLY A 32 -8.35 -3.06 -6.37
C GLY A 32 -8.33 -4.37 -5.60
N ASP A 33 -9.03 -5.40 -6.09
CA ASP A 33 -9.06 -6.72 -5.45
C ASP A 33 -7.68 -7.39 -5.43
N VAL A 34 -6.91 -7.26 -6.51
CA VAL A 34 -5.53 -7.77 -6.57
C VAL A 34 -4.66 -7.13 -5.49
N VAL A 35 -4.67 -5.79 -5.40
CA VAL A 35 -3.83 -5.06 -4.44
C VAL A 35 -4.28 -5.34 -3.01
N TYR A 36 -5.59 -5.32 -2.74
CA TYR A 36 -6.12 -5.52 -1.40
C TYR A 36 -5.90 -6.96 -0.92
N SER A 37 -5.99 -7.95 -1.82
CA SER A 37 -5.63 -9.34 -1.53
C SER A 37 -4.19 -9.45 -1.05
N TYR A 38 -3.25 -8.82 -1.75
CA TYR A 38 -1.84 -8.87 -1.35
C TYR A 38 -1.57 -8.10 -0.05
N LEU A 39 -2.20 -6.94 0.16
CA LEU A 39 -2.12 -6.21 1.44
C LEU A 39 -2.67 -7.06 2.60
N GLY A 40 -3.72 -7.84 2.35
CA GLY A 40 -4.24 -8.83 3.29
C GLY A 40 -3.19 -9.86 3.69
N LEU A 41 -2.47 -10.44 2.71
CA LEU A 41 -1.38 -11.38 2.97
C LEU A 41 -0.23 -10.74 3.75
N LEU A 42 0.21 -9.55 3.34
CA LEU A 42 1.28 -8.81 4.03
C LEU A 42 0.92 -8.51 5.49
N SER A 43 -0.35 -8.21 5.78
CA SER A 43 -0.82 -7.99 7.15
C SER A 43 -0.73 -9.24 8.05
N GLN A 44 -0.64 -10.42 7.44
CA GLN A 44 -0.44 -11.71 8.13
C GLN A 44 1.03 -12.14 8.16
N GLY A 45 1.95 -11.33 7.63
CA GLY A 45 3.37 -11.70 7.49
C GLY A 45 3.65 -12.65 6.31
N LYS A 46 2.69 -12.87 5.41
CA LYS A 46 2.84 -13.71 4.21
C LYS A 46 3.27 -12.85 3.02
N ASN A 47 4.55 -12.93 2.64
CA ASN A 47 5.14 -12.10 1.58
C ASN A 47 5.30 -12.80 0.23
N ASP A 48 5.14 -14.13 0.16
CA ASP A 48 5.07 -14.84 -1.11
C ASP A 48 3.67 -14.74 -1.72
N PHE A 49 3.60 -14.59 -3.04
CA PHE A 49 2.33 -14.56 -3.75
C PHE A 49 1.59 -15.90 -3.74
N ASP A 50 2.29 -17.03 -3.55
CA ASP A 50 1.68 -18.36 -3.52
C ASP A 50 0.78 -18.58 -2.30
N TRP A 51 0.99 -17.82 -1.21
CA TRP A 51 0.12 -17.82 -0.04
C TRP A 51 -1.33 -17.44 -0.35
N ILE A 52 -1.59 -16.77 -1.48
CA ILE A 52 -2.96 -16.44 -1.87
C ILE A 52 -3.81 -17.67 -2.12
N GLU A 53 -3.20 -18.78 -2.55
CA GLU A 53 -3.94 -20.01 -2.88
C GLU A 53 -4.66 -20.59 -1.65
N GLU A 54 -4.07 -20.47 -0.46
CA GLU A 54 -4.73 -20.85 0.81
C GLU A 54 -5.94 -19.97 1.13
N SER A 55 -5.94 -18.73 0.64
CA SER A 55 -7.00 -17.76 0.86
C SER A 55 -8.13 -17.89 -0.18
N ARG A 56 -7.94 -18.70 -1.23
CA ARG A 56 -8.96 -18.93 -2.24
C ARG A 56 -10.05 -19.84 -1.69
N GLY A 57 -11.25 -19.29 -1.55
CA GLY A 57 -12.38 -19.97 -0.92
C GLY A 57 -12.51 -19.69 0.58
N ASP A 58 -11.56 -18.96 1.17
CA ASP A 58 -11.73 -18.41 2.52
C ASP A 58 -12.69 -17.21 2.46
N VAL A 59 -13.93 -17.47 2.88
CA VAL A 59 -15.00 -16.47 2.93
C VAL A 59 -14.65 -15.32 3.89
N PHE A 60 -13.97 -15.61 5.01
CA PHE A 60 -13.59 -14.58 5.97
C PHE A 60 -12.52 -13.65 5.38
N PHE A 61 -11.50 -14.21 4.74
CA PHE A 61 -10.48 -13.41 4.05
C PHE A 61 -11.12 -12.49 2.99
N GLN A 62 -12.00 -13.05 2.17
CA GLN A 62 -12.68 -12.28 1.12
C GLN A 62 -13.55 -11.15 1.69
N GLN A 63 -14.42 -11.47 2.65
CA GLN A 63 -15.37 -10.51 3.22
C GLN A 63 -14.68 -9.44 4.06
N SER A 64 -13.69 -9.83 4.88
CA SER A 64 -12.97 -8.88 5.72
C SER A 64 -12.26 -7.80 4.91
N LEU A 65 -11.81 -8.11 3.69
CA LEU A 65 -11.14 -7.19 2.79
C LEU A 65 -12.10 -6.50 1.80
N GLY A 66 -13.38 -6.88 1.77
CA GLY A 66 -14.38 -6.33 0.86
C GLY A 66 -14.16 -6.73 -0.62
N LEU A 67 -13.53 -7.88 -0.86
CA LEU A 67 -13.13 -8.35 -2.19
C LEU A 67 -14.33 -8.95 -2.95
N GLN A 68 -14.43 -8.66 -4.25
CA GLN A 68 -15.40 -9.34 -5.12
C GLN A 68 -14.89 -10.71 -5.58
N GLY A 69 -13.57 -10.86 -5.71
CA GLY A 69 -12.92 -12.14 -5.95
C GLY A 69 -11.47 -12.17 -5.47
N VAL A 70 -11.02 -13.36 -5.07
CA VAL A 70 -9.63 -13.60 -4.66
C VAL A 70 -8.84 -14.09 -5.89
N PRO A 71 -7.75 -13.41 -6.30
CA PRO A 71 -6.95 -13.81 -7.45
C PRO A 71 -6.15 -15.09 -7.20
N SER A 72 -5.77 -15.76 -8.29
CA SER A 72 -4.74 -16.79 -8.26
C SER A 72 -3.34 -16.18 -8.11
N SER A 73 -2.36 -16.96 -7.65
CA SER A 73 -0.96 -16.52 -7.56
C SER A 73 -0.43 -16.00 -8.91
N PRO A 74 -0.61 -16.69 -10.06
CA PRO A 74 -0.21 -16.18 -11.36
C PRO A 74 -0.87 -14.84 -11.72
N THR A 75 -2.18 -14.71 -11.45
CA THR A 75 -2.90 -13.45 -11.68
C THR A 75 -2.30 -12.34 -10.83
N LEU A 76 -2.04 -12.59 -9.55
CA LEU A 76 -1.51 -11.59 -8.64
C LEU A 76 -0.10 -11.13 -9.09
N ARG A 77 0.81 -12.06 -9.41
CA ARG A 77 2.14 -11.76 -9.98
C ARG A 77 2.06 -10.92 -11.26
N GLN A 78 1.27 -11.35 -12.24
CA GLN A 78 1.15 -10.67 -13.52
C GLN A 78 0.60 -9.24 -13.36
N ARG A 79 -0.42 -9.09 -12.52
CA ARG A 79 -1.11 -7.81 -12.32
C ARG A 79 -0.25 -6.81 -11.53
N PHE A 80 0.55 -7.28 -10.57
CA PHE A 80 1.55 -6.44 -9.91
C PHE A 80 2.66 -6.00 -10.87
N ASN A 81 3.17 -6.90 -11.72
CA ASN A 81 4.14 -6.54 -12.75
C ASN A 81 3.60 -5.48 -13.71
N GLN A 82 2.34 -5.60 -14.12
CA GLN A 82 1.67 -4.60 -14.94
C GLN A 82 1.57 -3.25 -14.20
N LEU A 83 1.04 -3.25 -12.96
CA LEU A 83 0.89 -2.04 -12.14
C LEU A 83 2.25 -1.35 -11.91
N ALA A 84 3.32 -2.11 -11.69
CA ALA A 84 4.66 -1.56 -11.51
C ALA A 84 5.19 -0.84 -12.76
N GLN A 85 4.75 -1.23 -13.96
CA GLN A 85 5.15 -0.60 -15.22
C GLN A 85 4.28 0.62 -15.58
N HIS A 86 3.13 0.80 -14.92
CA HIS A 86 2.22 1.89 -15.25
C HIS A 86 2.65 3.20 -14.57
N PRO A 87 2.87 4.29 -15.33
CA PRO A 87 3.48 5.51 -14.82
C PRO A 87 2.64 6.21 -13.74
N GLU A 88 1.31 6.04 -13.77
CA GLU A 88 0.41 6.68 -12.80
C GLU A 88 0.28 5.91 -11.48
N THR A 89 0.75 4.67 -11.39
CA THR A 89 0.53 3.83 -10.20
C THR A 89 1.22 4.40 -8.97
N LEU A 90 2.51 4.76 -9.07
CA LEU A 90 3.24 5.35 -7.93
C LEU A 90 2.68 6.72 -7.51
N PRO A 91 2.45 7.69 -8.42
CA PRO A 91 1.79 8.95 -8.08
C PRO A 91 0.44 8.78 -7.37
N LEU A 92 -0.38 7.83 -7.85
CA LEU A 92 -1.68 7.52 -7.25
C LEU A 92 -1.54 7.03 -5.81
N ILE A 93 -0.61 6.11 -5.56
CA ILE A 93 -0.34 5.59 -4.21
C ILE A 93 0.13 6.71 -3.28
N TRP A 94 1.04 7.57 -3.72
CA TRP A 94 1.53 8.71 -2.93
C TRP A 94 0.41 9.69 -2.58
N GLU A 95 -0.47 9.97 -3.54
CA GLU A 95 -1.61 10.84 -3.29
C GLU A 95 -2.60 10.23 -2.29
N GLU A 96 -2.91 8.93 -2.40
CA GLU A 96 -3.78 8.25 -1.43
C GLU A 96 -3.15 8.20 -0.04
N ASN A 97 -1.84 7.92 0.07
CA ASN A 97 -1.13 7.97 1.35
C ASN A 97 -1.21 9.38 1.97
N THR A 98 -1.00 10.42 1.16
CA THR A 98 -1.08 11.81 1.62
C THR A 98 -2.50 12.16 2.07
N ARG A 99 -3.52 11.76 1.30
CA ARG A 99 -4.94 11.96 1.63
C ARG A 99 -5.28 11.27 2.95
N PHE A 100 -4.88 10.02 3.11
CA PHE A 100 -5.09 9.23 4.30
C PHE A 100 -4.44 9.86 5.53
N LEU A 101 -3.18 10.30 5.41
CA LEU A 101 -2.48 11.00 6.49
C LEU A 101 -3.20 12.29 6.84
N LYS A 102 -3.63 13.11 5.87
CA LYS A 102 -4.40 14.35 6.10
C LYS A 102 -5.70 14.10 6.85
N GLN A 103 -6.45 13.06 6.49
CA GLN A 103 -7.68 12.69 7.19
C GLN A 103 -7.45 12.29 8.65
N ARG A 104 -6.28 11.73 8.96
CA ARG A 104 -5.88 11.33 10.32
C ARG A 104 -4.96 12.34 11.02
N SER A 105 -4.64 13.47 10.37
CA SER A 105 -3.62 14.43 10.83
C SER A 105 -4.00 15.16 12.12
N SER A 106 -5.26 15.10 12.57
CA SER A 106 -5.63 15.55 13.92
C SER A 106 -4.92 14.79 15.05
N SER A 107 -4.24 13.68 14.73
CA SER A 107 -3.42 12.88 15.67
C SER A 107 -1.91 13.14 15.54
N LEU A 108 -1.46 14.02 14.64
CA LEU A 108 -0.04 14.34 14.46
C LEU A 108 0.29 15.60 15.27
N THR A 109 0.98 15.43 16.39
CA THR A 109 1.40 16.54 17.26
C THR A 109 2.88 16.86 17.00
N PRO A 110 3.22 18.04 16.42
CA PRO A 110 4.59 18.46 16.26
C PRO A 110 5.26 18.67 17.62
N THR A 111 6.53 18.28 17.74
CA THR A 111 7.40 18.66 18.85
C THR A 111 8.17 19.91 18.47
N VAL A 112 8.11 20.93 19.32
CA VAL A 112 8.89 22.15 19.16
C VAL A 112 10.29 21.90 19.72
N VAL A 113 11.31 22.05 18.88
CA VAL A 113 12.71 21.96 19.28
C VAL A 113 13.32 23.35 19.16
N SER A 114 13.87 23.85 20.26
CA SER A 114 14.66 25.07 20.26
C SER A 114 16.11 24.72 19.97
N THR A 115 16.66 25.21 18.86
CA THR A 115 18.08 25.07 18.56
C THR A 115 18.85 26.21 19.21
N ASP A 116 19.27 25.99 20.46
CA ASP A 116 20.15 26.94 21.15
C ASP A 116 21.59 26.68 20.70
N THR A 117 22.11 27.47 19.76
CA THR A 117 23.56 27.47 19.53
C THR A 117 24.18 28.75 18.98
N THR A 118 23.44 29.78 18.55
CA THR A 118 23.97 31.15 18.42
C THR A 118 22.89 32.14 17.94
N GLN A 119 22.49 33.06 18.81
CA GLN A 119 21.86 34.38 18.55
C GLN A 119 20.66 34.54 17.58
N LYS A 120 20.00 33.48 17.12
CA LYS A 120 18.65 33.59 16.55
C LYS A 120 17.88 32.30 16.82
N ALA A 121 17.07 32.30 17.88
CA ALA A 121 16.24 31.16 18.24
C ALA A 121 15.06 31.05 17.27
N ASP A 122 15.26 30.35 16.15
CA ASP A 122 14.16 29.93 15.29
C ASP A 122 13.59 28.65 15.91
N ASN A 123 12.37 28.73 16.48
CA ASN A 123 11.67 27.56 16.99
C ASN A 123 11.31 26.64 15.81
N LEU A 124 11.86 25.43 15.78
CA LEU A 124 11.59 24.47 14.73
C LEU A 124 10.49 23.52 15.17
N SER A 125 9.37 23.49 14.44
CA SER A 125 8.32 22.49 14.62
C SER A 125 8.65 21.25 13.80
N LEU A 126 9.00 20.16 14.49
CA LEU A 126 9.35 18.87 13.88
C LEU A 126 8.28 17.83 14.22
N LEU A 127 7.97 16.96 13.27
CA LEU A 127 7.15 15.77 13.54
C LEU A 127 8.09 14.58 13.75
N PRO A 128 8.10 13.92 14.92
CA PRO A 128 8.91 12.73 15.11
C PRO A 128 8.41 11.63 14.16
N LEU A 129 9.32 11.12 13.33
CA LEU A 129 9.07 10.04 12.40
C LEU A 129 9.91 8.85 12.82
N ASP A 130 9.26 7.74 13.12
CA ASP A 130 9.95 6.48 13.37
C ASP A 130 10.28 5.81 12.03
N VAL A 131 11.56 5.54 11.79
CA VAL A 131 12.06 4.96 10.55
C VAL A 131 12.85 3.71 10.91
N ASP A 132 12.14 2.59 11.10
CA ASP A 132 12.69 1.30 11.53
C ASP A 132 13.57 0.59 10.49
N HIS A 133 13.86 1.20 9.35
CA HIS A 133 14.72 0.62 8.34
C HIS A 133 16.06 1.34 8.27
N SER A 134 17.11 0.64 8.68
CA SER A 134 18.43 0.89 8.12
C SER A 134 18.37 0.46 6.64
N PRO A 135 18.57 1.37 5.67
CA PRO A 135 18.65 0.97 4.28
C PRO A 135 19.97 0.22 4.10
N PHE A 136 19.96 -1.08 4.34
CA PHE A 136 21.07 -1.93 3.94
C PHE A 136 21.07 -1.97 2.41
N ASP A 137 22.15 -1.48 1.81
CA ASP A 137 22.39 -1.59 0.38
C ASP A 137 22.40 -3.09 0.00
N ASN A 138 21.34 -3.50 -0.68
CA ASN A 138 21.15 -4.88 -1.12
C ASN A 138 21.49 -5.04 -2.61
N SER A 139 22.10 -4.03 -3.25
CA SER A 139 22.48 -4.05 -4.67
C SER A 139 23.47 -5.16 -5.02
N GLY A 140 24.15 -5.73 -4.02
CA GLY A 140 25.10 -6.84 -4.17
C GLY A 140 24.56 -8.24 -3.85
N THR A 141 23.33 -8.40 -3.35
CA THR A 141 22.85 -9.74 -3.01
C THR A 141 22.09 -10.36 -4.19
N LYS A 142 22.67 -11.42 -4.74
CA LYS A 142 21.97 -12.33 -5.64
C LYS A 142 20.98 -13.13 -4.80
N LYS A 143 19.72 -12.71 -4.77
CA LYS A 143 18.63 -13.63 -4.43
C LYS A 143 18.40 -14.52 -5.64
N GLU A 144 19.08 -15.67 -5.63
CA GLU A 144 18.66 -16.84 -6.43
C GLU A 144 17.41 -17.48 -5.82
#